data_AF-A0A804RH74-F1
#
_entry.id   AF-A0A804RH74-F1
#
_cell.length_a   1.000
_cell.length_b   1.000
_cell.length_c   1.000
_cell.angle_alpha   90.00
_cell.angle_beta   90.00
_cell.angle_gamma   90.00
#
_symmetry.space_group_name_H-M   'P 1'
#
loop_
_entity.id
_entity.type
_entity.pdbx_description
1 polymer ?
#
loop_
_entity_poly.entity_id
_entity_poly.type
_entity_poly.pdbx_seq_one_letter_code
_entity_poly.pdbx_strand_id
1 'polypeptide(L)'
;MAVAHLLLQLSAGVNGASRNRMLIPAILSILQLIHLAAPGSGGQDFYDVSLVDGFNVPVRVAPSGGGGDCRPAACAGDVNAMCPADLRVVASSGSGGVVACKSACSAYGSARYCCTGQYGTPATCRPTNYSQVFKSACPSAYSYAYDDTSSTFTCSGASSYDVTFCPGTGS
;
A
#
# COMPACT_ATOMS: atom_id res chain seq x y z
N MET A 1 -5.62 -20.83 5.00
CA MET A 1 -4.78 -19.78 4.40
C MET A 1 -4.40 -18.81 5.51
N ALA A 2 -3.13 -18.74 5.89
CA ALA A 2 -2.67 -17.66 6.76
C ALA A 2 -2.39 -16.45 5.86
N VAL A 3 -3.33 -15.50 5.84
CA VAL A 3 -3.10 -14.19 5.21
C VAL A 3 -2.42 -13.33 6.25
N ALA A 4 -1.14 -13.04 6.08
CA ALA A 4 -0.46 -12.08 6.92
C ALA A 4 -0.75 -10.68 6.37
N HIS A 5 -1.83 -10.05 6.85
CA HIS A 5 -2.00 -8.61 6.68
C HIS A 5 -1.02 -7.90 7.60
N LEU A 6 0.11 -7.44 7.05
CA LEU A 6 1.03 -6.62 7.81
C LEU A 6 0.50 -5.18 7.81
N LEU A 7 -0.38 -4.88 8.77
CA LEU A 7 -0.74 -3.51 9.11
C LEU A 7 0.47 -2.86 9.80
N LEU A 8 1.35 -2.25 9.00
CA LEU A 8 2.43 -1.39 9.46
C LEU A 8 1.93 -0.12 10.18
N GLN A 9 1.53 -0.27 11.44
CA GLN A 9 1.26 0.88 12.31
C GLN A 9 2.59 1.63 12.53
N LEU A 10 2.87 2.64 11.72
CA LEU A 10 3.85 3.67 12.06
C LEU A 10 3.25 4.50 13.20
N SER A 11 3.44 4.04 14.43
CA SER A 11 3.37 4.92 15.59
C SER A 11 4.52 5.90 15.45
N ALA A 12 4.22 7.12 14.97
CA ALA A 12 5.12 8.24 15.17
C ALA A 12 5.39 8.32 16.67
N GLY A 13 6.62 7.99 17.09
CA GLY A 13 7.03 8.03 18.48
C GLY A 13 6.93 9.45 19.02
N VAL A 14 5.82 9.77 19.69
CA VAL A 14 5.75 10.89 20.61
C VAL A 14 6.47 10.48 21.89
N ASN A 15 7.77 10.77 21.93
CA ASN A 15 8.53 10.77 23.18
C ASN A 15 7.98 11.89 24.08
N GLY A 16 7.31 11.51 25.17
CA GLY A 16 7.04 12.41 26.29
C GLY A 16 5.57 12.62 26.64
N ALA A 17 5.19 12.03 27.77
CA ALA A 17 4.24 12.53 28.77
C ALA A 17 2.89 13.13 28.30
N SER A 18 1.81 12.38 28.52
CA SER A 18 0.89 12.62 29.65
C SER A 18 -0.38 11.78 29.47
N ARG A 19 -0.82 11.16 30.55
CA ARG A 19 -2.06 10.38 30.62
C ARG A 19 -3.25 11.30 30.40
N ASN A 20 -3.75 11.38 29.18
CA ASN A 20 -5.16 11.66 28.93
C ASN A 20 -5.55 10.96 27.63
N ARG A 21 -6.52 10.05 27.75
CA ARG A 21 -7.12 9.30 26.64
C ARG A 21 -7.76 10.30 25.67
N MET A 22 -6.96 10.77 24.72
CA MET A 22 -7.45 11.46 23.54
C MET A 22 -7.99 10.37 22.62
N LEU A 23 -9.31 10.33 22.50
CA LEU A 23 -10.02 9.66 21.42
C LEU A 23 -9.24 9.95 20.12
N ILE A 24 -8.60 8.94 19.51
CA ILE A 24 -8.02 9.05 18.17
C ILE A 24 -9.18 8.76 17.22
N PRO A 25 -9.89 9.75 16.67
CA PRO A 25 -10.98 9.49 15.76
C PRO A 25 -10.37 9.31 14.37
N ALA A 26 -10.42 8.10 13.80
CA ALA A 26 -10.42 7.86 12.35
C ALA A 26 -9.28 8.41 11.46
N ILE A 27 -8.14 8.89 11.98
CA ILE A 27 -7.02 9.41 11.16
C ILE A 27 -5.98 8.31 10.81
N LEU A 28 -6.09 7.12 11.41
CA LEU A 28 -5.10 6.03 11.31
C LEU A 28 -5.43 4.98 10.22
N SER A 29 -6.07 5.36 9.12
CA SER A 29 -6.49 4.44 8.04
C SER A 29 -5.68 4.59 6.74
N ILE A 30 -4.67 5.45 6.70
CA ILE A 30 -3.86 5.69 5.48
C ILE A 30 -2.61 4.86 5.60
N LEU A 31 -2.77 3.56 5.41
CA LEU A 31 -1.67 2.65 5.53
C LEU A 31 -1.62 1.79 4.29
N GLN A 32 -0.56 1.97 3.52
CA GLN A 32 -0.20 1.02 2.48
C GLN A 32 -0.12 -0.39 3.08
N LEU A 33 -0.65 -1.35 2.34
CA LEU A 33 -0.82 -2.70 2.82
C LEU A 33 0.15 -3.62 2.07
N ILE A 34 0.78 -4.54 2.79
CA ILE A 34 1.50 -5.66 2.19
C ILE A 34 0.64 -6.89 2.35
N HIS A 35 0.38 -7.57 1.24
CA HIS A 35 -0.27 -8.88 1.25
C HIS A 35 0.78 -9.97 1.07
N LEU A 36 0.74 -10.98 1.94
CA LEU A 36 1.56 -12.19 1.87
C LEU A 36 0.63 -13.38 2.16
N ALA A 37 0.41 -14.20 1.14
CA ALA A 37 -0.35 -15.44 1.24
C ALA A 37 0.57 -16.61 0.87
N ALA A 38 1.02 -17.35 1.89
CA ALA A 38 1.95 -18.46 1.74
C ALA A 38 1.27 -19.81 2.04
N PRO A 39 0.90 -20.61 1.02
CA PRO A 39 0.23 -21.88 1.22
C PRO A 39 1.23 -23.01 1.60
N GLY A 40 1.80 -22.95 2.81
CA GLY A 40 2.52 -24.09 3.42
C GLY A 40 3.64 -24.74 2.59
N SER A 41 4.12 -25.93 3.00
CA SER A 41 5.27 -26.60 2.38
C SER A 41 4.99 -27.06 0.95
N GLY A 42 5.55 -26.35 -0.04
CA GLY A 42 5.53 -26.69 -1.46
C GLY A 42 4.53 -25.89 -2.31
N GLY A 43 3.80 -24.95 -1.71
CA GLY A 43 2.83 -24.10 -2.42
C GLY A 43 3.45 -22.89 -3.12
N GLN A 44 2.67 -22.28 -4.02
CA GLN A 44 3.00 -20.99 -4.63
C GLN A 44 2.49 -19.87 -3.73
N ASP A 45 3.39 -19.04 -3.25
CA ASP A 45 3.05 -17.85 -2.48
C ASP A 45 2.56 -16.75 -3.42
N PHE A 46 1.67 -15.90 -2.91
CA PHE A 46 1.21 -14.67 -3.56
C PHE A 46 1.56 -13.49 -2.67
N TYR A 47 2.13 -12.45 -3.26
CA TYR A 47 2.48 -11.24 -2.53
C TYR A 47 2.35 -9.98 -3.39
N ASP A 48 2.09 -8.86 -2.71
CA ASP A 48 1.92 -7.57 -3.34
C ASP A 48 2.13 -6.40 -2.36
N VAL A 49 2.36 -5.22 -2.96
CA VAL A 49 2.28 -3.92 -2.28
C VAL A 49 1.01 -3.24 -2.76
N SER A 50 0.19 -2.75 -1.84
CA SER A 50 -1.10 -2.15 -2.14
C SER A 50 -1.22 -0.72 -1.62
N LEU A 51 -1.59 0.17 -2.53
CA LEU A 51 -1.87 1.58 -2.32
C LEU A 51 -3.38 1.87 -2.34
N VAL A 52 -4.22 0.82 -2.29
CA VAL A 52 -5.68 0.92 -2.27
C VAL A 52 -6.18 1.77 -1.09
N ASP A 53 -5.45 1.76 0.03
CA ASP A 53 -5.76 2.56 1.21
C ASP A 53 -4.97 3.88 1.27
N GLY A 54 -3.95 4.02 0.42
CA GLY A 54 -3.08 5.19 0.33
C GLY A 54 -1.60 4.85 0.45
N PHE A 55 -0.78 5.89 0.54
CA PHE A 55 0.68 5.81 0.64
C PHE A 55 1.18 6.69 1.78
N ASN A 56 2.26 6.26 2.44
CA ASN A 56 2.97 7.08 3.42
C ASN A 56 4.50 7.03 3.23
N VAL A 57 5.08 5.83 3.09
CA VAL A 57 6.52 5.62 2.95
C VAL A 57 6.83 4.64 1.81
N PRO A 58 7.89 4.81 1.01
CA PRO A 58 8.24 3.82 0.00
C PRO A 58 8.49 2.44 0.63
N VAL A 59 8.08 1.36 -0.05
CA VAL A 59 8.21 -0.02 0.46
C VAL A 59 8.55 -1.01 -0.65
N ARG A 60 9.32 -2.04 -0.32
CA ARG A 60 9.65 -3.16 -1.20
C ARG A 60 9.52 -4.47 -0.44
N VAL A 61 8.94 -5.47 -1.09
CA VAL A 61 8.80 -6.84 -0.62
C VAL A 61 9.52 -7.74 -1.60
N ALA A 62 10.51 -8.48 -1.13
CA ALA A 62 11.26 -9.41 -1.98
C ALA A 62 11.36 -10.80 -1.34
N PRO A 63 11.01 -11.86 -2.06
CA PRO A 63 11.28 -13.22 -1.60
C PRO A 63 12.78 -13.49 -1.58
N SER A 64 13.21 -14.32 -0.64
CA SER A 64 14.55 -14.90 -0.59
C SER A 64 14.47 -16.39 -0.96
N GLY A 65 15.30 -16.81 -1.91
CA GLY A 65 15.23 -18.17 -2.48
C GLY A 65 13.94 -18.42 -3.28
N GLY A 66 13.56 -19.69 -3.39
CA GLY A 66 12.41 -20.13 -4.18
C GLY A 66 12.67 -20.23 -5.69
N GLY A 67 11.61 -20.49 -6.45
CA GLY A 67 11.62 -20.60 -7.91
C GLY A 67 10.30 -20.15 -8.53
N GLY A 68 10.34 -19.85 -9.83
CA GLY A 68 9.24 -19.18 -10.56
C GLY A 68 9.57 -17.71 -10.82
N ASP A 69 8.56 -16.84 -10.75
CA ASP A 69 8.74 -15.39 -10.98
C ASP A 69 9.61 -14.76 -9.89
N CYS A 70 9.23 -14.92 -8.62
CA CYS A 70 9.96 -14.44 -7.43
C CYS A 70 10.49 -13.00 -7.53
N ARG A 71 9.81 -12.14 -8.30
CA ARG A 71 10.20 -10.74 -8.52
C ARG A 71 9.78 -9.87 -7.35
N PRO A 72 10.54 -8.85 -6.96
CA PRO A 72 10.12 -7.94 -5.90
C PRO A 72 8.83 -7.19 -6.26
N ALA A 73 7.92 -7.07 -5.30
CA ALA A 73 6.81 -6.12 -5.34
C ALA A 73 7.27 -4.81 -4.67
N ALA A 74 7.06 -3.65 -5.30
CA ALA A 74 7.60 -2.41 -4.74
C ALA A 74 6.77 -1.17 -5.08
N CYS A 75 6.82 -0.22 -4.16
CA CYS A 75 6.51 1.18 -4.38
C CYS A 75 7.71 2.00 -3.91
N ALA A 76 8.71 2.17 -4.77
CA ALA A 76 9.94 2.91 -4.46
C ALA A 76 9.82 4.41 -4.75
N GLY A 77 8.81 4.82 -5.53
CA GLY A 77 8.55 6.23 -5.84
C GLY A 77 8.00 7.00 -4.64
N ASP A 78 8.29 8.31 -4.60
CA ASP A 78 7.69 9.21 -3.61
C ASP A 78 6.32 9.70 -4.09
N VAL A 79 5.27 8.98 -3.72
CA VAL A 79 3.88 9.35 -4.04
C VAL A 79 3.48 10.67 -3.35
N ASN A 80 4.09 11.02 -2.22
CA ASN A 80 3.77 12.27 -1.50
C ASN A 80 4.12 13.50 -2.35
N ALA A 81 5.19 13.43 -3.14
CA ALA A 81 5.62 14.51 -4.03
C ALA A 81 4.62 14.81 -5.16
N MET A 82 3.89 13.80 -5.64
CA MET A 82 2.88 13.94 -6.70
C MET A 82 1.44 13.84 -6.21
N CYS A 83 1.23 13.83 -4.89
CA CYS A 83 -0.09 13.65 -4.30
C CYS A 83 -1.05 14.80 -4.69
N PRO A 84 -2.23 14.51 -5.26
CA PRO A 84 -3.26 15.50 -5.53
C PRO A 84 -3.68 16.25 -4.26
N ALA A 85 -3.96 17.55 -4.39
CA ALA A 85 -4.13 18.44 -3.23
C ALA A 85 -5.24 17.99 -2.26
N ASP A 86 -6.31 17.42 -2.80
CA ASP A 86 -7.47 16.88 -2.11
C ASP A 86 -7.21 15.53 -1.41
N LEU A 87 -6.09 14.87 -1.72
CA LEU A 87 -5.68 13.59 -1.13
C LEU A 87 -4.53 13.73 -0.12
N ARG A 88 -3.92 14.91 -0.01
CA ARG A 88 -2.76 15.15 0.87
C ARG A 88 -3.12 15.03 2.34
N VAL A 89 -2.22 14.40 3.08
CA VAL A 89 -2.15 14.53 4.54
C VAL A 89 -0.92 15.34 4.88
N VAL A 90 -1.12 16.45 5.55
CA VAL A 90 -0.05 17.38 5.92
C VAL A 90 0.35 17.18 7.38
N ALA A 91 1.65 17.34 7.67
CA ALA A 91 2.15 17.32 9.03
C ALA A 91 1.48 18.42 9.85
N SER A 92 1.09 18.10 11.09
CA SER A 92 0.61 19.10 12.06
C SER A 92 1.73 20.03 12.55
N SER A 93 3.00 19.68 12.31
CA SER A 93 4.12 20.58 12.56
C SER A 93 4.15 21.68 11.49
N GLY A 94 4.45 22.92 11.91
CA GLY A 94 4.31 24.13 11.08
C GLY A 94 5.11 24.18 9.76
N SER A 95 5.82 23.11 9.42
CA SER A 95 6.53 22.90 8.15
C SER A 95 5.61 22.60 6.95
N GLY A 96 4.35 22.22 7.17
CA GLY A 96 3.33 22.06 6.11
C GLY A 96 3.60 20.95 5.07
N GLY A 97 4.58 20.08 5.31
CA GLY A 97 4.95 19.00 4.39
C GLY A 97 3.87 17.91 4.28
N VAL A 98 3.72 17.34 3.07
CA VAL A 98 2.86 16.18 2.83
C VAL A 98 3.55 14.93 3.40
N VAL A 99 2.91 14.25 4.35
CA VAL A 99 3.44 13.07 5.05
C VAL A 99 2.77 11.77 4.62
N ALA A 100 1.62 11.85 3.97
CA ALA A 100 0.93 10.72 3.37
C ALA A 100 -0.01 11.20 2.26
N CYS A 101 -0.42 10.27 1.40
CA CYS A 101 -1.39 10.48 0.34
C CYS A 101 -2.52 9.46 0.47
N LYS A 102 -3.75 9.94 0.70
CA LYS A 102 -4.95 9.09 0.71
C LYS A 102 -5.21 8.53 -0.69
N SER A 103 -5.71 7.30 -0.79
CA SER A 103 -6.36 6.89 -2.03
C SER A 103 -7.70 7.63 -2.22
N ALA A 104 -8.25 7.62 -3.43
CA ALA A 104 -9.58 8.17 -3.68
C ALA A 104 -10.68 7.40 -2.92
N CYS A 105 -10.51 6.10 -2.67
CA CYS A 105 -11.45 5.35 -1.85
C CYS A 105 -11.41 5.84 -0.40
N SER A 106 -10.21 5.96 0.20
CA SER A 106 -10.03 6.46 1.56
C SER A 106 -10.47 7.92 1.74
N ALA A 107 -10.39 8.74 0.69
CA ALA A 107 -10.80 10.14 0.74
C ALA A 107 -12.30 10.34 0.57
N TYR A 108 -12.95 9.62 -0.35
CA TYR A 108 -14.33 9.90 -0.75
C TYR A 108 -15.34 8.80 -0.40
N GLY A 109 -14.90 7.57 -0.14
CA GLY A 109 -15.77 6.43 0.15
C GLY A 109 -16.76 6.06 -0.97
N SER A 110 -16.58 6.61 -2.18
CA SER A 110 -17.55 6.41 -3.26
C SER A 110 -17.45 5.01 -3.86
N ALA A 111 -18.58 4.45 -4.29
CA ALA A 111 -18.63 3.13 -4.91
C ALA A 111 -17.70 3.01 -6.13
N ARG A 112 -17.52 4.11 -6.89
CA ARG A 112 -16.64 4.18 -8.05
C ARG A 112 -15.16 4.04 -7.68
N TYR A 113 -14.73 4.60 -6.55
CA TYR A 113 -13.32 4.54 -6.12
C TYR A 113 -13.02 3.31 -5.28
N CYS A 114 -13.99 2.82 -4.53
CA CYS A 114 -13.85 1.65 -3.66
C CYS A 114 -14.24 0.33 -4.35
N CYS A 115 -14.67 0.39 -5.62
CA CYS A 115 -15.10 -0.78 -6.38
C CYS A 115 -16.18 -1.61 -5.67
N THR A 116 -17.24 -0.94 -5.20
CA THR A 116 -18.37 -1.58 -4.51
C THR A 116 -19.68 -1.40 -5.26
N GLY A 117 -20.72 -2.16 -4.90
CA GLY A 117 -22.04 -2.07 -5.52
C GLY A 117 -21.98 -2.31 -7.03
N GLN A 118 -22.50 -1.37 -7.82
CA GLN A 118 -22.47 -1.43 -9.29
C GLN A 118 -21.05 -1.41 -9.90
N TYR A 119 -20.04 -1.06 -9.11
CA TYR A 119 -18.62 -1.12 -9.49
C TYR A 119 -17.91 -2.36 -8.91
N GLY A 120 -18.64 -3.34 -8.38
CA GLY A 120 -18.09 -4.53 -7.73
C GLY A 120 -17.50 -5.60 -8.65
N THR A 121 -17.15 -5.24 -9.89
CA THR A 121 -16.49 -6.15 -10.83
C THR A 121 -15.37 -5.42 -11.57
N PRO A 122 -14.31 -6.14 -12.04
CA PRO A 122 -13.25 -5.56 -12.86
C PRO A 122 -13.76 -4.86 -14.12
N ALA A 123 -14.84 -5.37 -14.74
CA ALA A 123 -15.42 -4.77 -15.94
C ALA A 123 -16.04 -3.38 -15.67
N THR A 124 -16.57 -3.20 -14.45
CA THR A 124 -17.29 -1.99 -14.04
C THR A 124 -16.43 -1.00 -13.28
N CYS A 125 -15.44 -1.43 -12.49
CA CYS A 125 -14.51 -0.53 -11.81
C CYS A 125 -13.26 -0.33 -12.65
N ARG A 126 -13.18 0.82 -13.33
CA ARG A 126 -12.04 1.17 -14.17
C ARG A 126 -11.04 2.06 -13.43
N PRO A 127 -9.76 2.08 -13.87
CA PRO A 127 -8.79 3.06 -13.39
C PRO A 127 -9.33 4.49 -13.48
N THR A 128 -8.96 5.31 -12.50
CA THR A 128 -9.34 6.73 -12.40
C THR A 128 -8.11 7.61 -12.51
N ASN A 129 -8.31 8.92 -12.68
CA ASN A 129 -7.21 9.89 -12.63
C ASN A 129 -6.43 9.78 -11.30
N TYR A 130 -7.11 9.49 -10.19
CA TYR A 130 -6.46 9.31 -8.90
C TYR A 130 -5.60 8.05 -8.85
N SER A 131 -6.15 6.87 -9.18
CA SER A 131 -5.37 5.62 -9.16
C SER A 131 -4.19 5.64 -10.13
N GLN A 132 -4.31 6.36 -11.26
CA GLN A 132 -3.20 6.51 -12.22
C GLN A 132 -2.00 7.29 -11.64
N VAL A 133 -2.21 8.22 -10.69
CA VAL A 133 -1.10 8.87 -9.98
C VAL A 133 -0.27 7.84 -9.21
N PHE A 134 -0.94 7.00 -8.42
CA PHE A 134 -0.29 5.93 -7.66
C PHE A 134 0.40 4.93 -8.59
N LYS A 135 -0.26 4.53 -9.69
CA LYS A 135 0.31 3.59 -10.65
C LYS A 135 1.55 4.13 -11.36
N SER A 136 1.54 5.42 -11.70
CA SER A 136 2.70 6.07 -12.34
C SER A 136 3.90 6.13 -11.41
N ALA A 137 3.69 6.34 -10.11
CA ALA A 137 4.75 6.33 -9.11
C ALA A 137 5.26 4.92 -8.82
N CYS A 138 4.35 3.96 -8.81
CA CYS A 138 4.60 2.59 -8.34
C CYS A 138 3.96 1.57 -9.29
N PRO A 139 4.61 1.29 -10.45
CA PRO A 139 4.03 0.41 -11.48
C PRO A 139 3.81 -1.04 -11.02
N SER A 140 4.59 -1.51 -10.05
CA SER A 140 4.49 -2.86 -9.48
C SER A 140 3.64 -2.93 -8.19
N ALA A 141 2.89 -1.88 -7.87
CA ALA A 141 1.97 -1.86 -6.74
C ALA A 141 0.50 -1.76 -7.21
N TYR A 142 -0.42 -2.28 -6.40
CA TYR A 142 -1.85 -2.10 -6.59
C TYR A 142 -2.22 -0.64 -6.38
N SER A 143 -2.77 0.00 -7.40
CA SER A 143 -3.24 1.40 -7.33
C SER A 143 -4.74 1.54 -7.03
N TYR A 144 -5.51 0.48 -7.24
CA TYR A 144 -6.94 0.34 -6.92
C TYR A 144 -7.32 -1.15 -6.83
N ALA A 145 -8.55 -1.47 -6.42
CA ALA A 145 -8.93 -2.83 -6.01
C ALA A 145 -8.82 -3.92 -7.10
N TYR A 146 -8.88 -3.57 -8.39
CA TYR A 146 -8.78 -4.53 -9.50
C TYR A 146 -7.57 -4.28 -10.41
N ASP A 147 -6.45 -3.82 -9.83
CA ASP A 147 -5.17 -3.61 -10.53
C ASP A 147 -4.34 -4.90 -10.58
N ASP A 148 -4.86 -5.98 -11.16
CA ASP A 148 -4.35 -7.35 -10.93
C ASP A 148 -3.16 -7.78 -11.82
N THR A 149 -3.16 -7.44 -13.11
CA THR A 149 -2.19 -8.00 -14.08
C THR A 149 -0.71 -7.60 -13.87
N SER A 150 -0.43 -6.52 -13.14
CA SER A 150 0.94 -6.01 -12.93
C SER A 150 1.34 -5.86 -11.46
N SER A 151 0.45 -6.27 -10.54
CA SER A 151 0.59 -5.93 -9.12
C SER A 151 0.58 -7.13 -8.18
N THR A 152 0.17 -8.32 -8.65
CA THR A 152 0.34 -9.58 -7.91
C THR A 152 1.57 -10.32 -8.39
N PHE A 153 2.39 -10.75 -7.44
CA PHE A 153 3.60 -11.50 -7.67
C PHE A 153 3.50 -12.87 -7.03
N THR A 154 4.21 -13.84 -7.61
CA THR A 154 4.23 -15.21 -7.11
C THR A 154 5.64 -15.71 -6.91
N CYS A 155 5.83 -16.53 -5.89
CA CYS A 155 7.09 -17.24 -5.66
C CYS A 155 6.81 -18.61 -5.04
N SER A 156 7.41 -19.66 -5.59
CA SER A 156 7.25 -21.02 -5.05
C SER A 156 8.45 -21.38 -4.20
N GLY A 157 8.22 -21.78 -2.95
CA GLY A 157 9.29 -22.24 -2.05
C GLY A 157 10.26 -21.15 -1.60
N ALA A 158 9.80 -19.89 -1.48
CA ALA A 158 10.57 -18.84 -0.82
C ALA A 158 10.88 -19.25 0.62
N SER A 159 12.11 -19.03 1.08
CA SER A 159 12.51 -19.33 2.47
C SER A 159 12.15 -18.20 3.43
N SER A 160 12.11 -16.96 2.93
CA SER A 160 11.70 -15.76 3.67
C SER A 160 11.28 -14.64 2.73
N TYR A 161 10.72 -13.56 3.30
CA TYR A 161 10.41 -12.32 2.59
C TYR A 161 11.06 -11.14 3.31
N ASP A 162 11.82 -10.35 2.57
CA ASP A 162 12.43 -9.11 3.05
C ASP A 162 11.51 -7.93 2.75
N VAL A 163 11.10 -7.23 3.81
CA VAL A 163 10.33 -5.99 3.72
C VAL A 163 11.27 -4.82 4.00
N THR A 164 11.51 -3.98 2.99
CA THR A 164 12.38 -2.81 3.08
C THR A 164 11.55 -1.53 3.02
N PHE A 165 11.69 -0.66 4.02
CA PHE A 165 11.16 0.70 4.00
C PHE A 165 12.19 1.65 3.43
N CYS A 166 11.72 2.60 2.62
CA CYS A 166 12.57 3.53 1.89
C CYS A 166 13.67 2.81 1.08
N PRO A 167 13.32 1.82 0.22
CA PRO A 167 14.31 1.21 -0.67
C PRO A 167 14.95 2.32 -1.54
N GLY A 168 16.28 2.31 -1.66
CA GLY A 168 16.98 3.24 -2.55
C GLY A 168 16.47 3.11 -3.99
N THR A 169 16.63 4.16 -4.81
CA THR A 169 16.13 4.23 -6.20
C THR A 169 16.86 3.32 -7.19
N GLY A 170 17.57 2.29 -6.73
CA GLY A 170 18.35 1.36 -7.54
C GLY A 170 18.14 -0.08 -7.13
N SER A 171 17.24 -0.78 -7.82
CA SER A 171 17.30 -2.23 -8.06
C SER A 171 16.44 -2.60 -9.26
#